data_AF-A0A7T8KJJ0-F1
#
_entry.id   AF-A0A7T8KJJ0-F1
#
_cell.length_a   1.000
_cell.length_b   1.000
_cell.length_c   1.000
_cell.angle_alpha   90.00
_cell.angle_beta   90.00
_cell.angle_gamma   90.00
#
_symmetry.space_group_name_H-M   'P 1'
#
loop_
_entity.id
_entity.type
_entity.pdbx_description
1 polymer ?
#
loop_
_entity_poly.entity_id
_entity_poly.type
_entity_poly.pdbx_seq_one_letter_code
_entity_poly.pdbx_strand_id
1 'polypeptide(L)'
;AKLVQSWLKENVPNFWDLNTWPPYSPDLHPCDYCLWGKLESCAIHHNNVASLKASIKSELNKLDPAQVSTAWKGSYLGRPY
;
A
#
# COMPACT_ATOMS: atom_id res chain seq x y z
N ALA A 1 5.02 20.51 5.04
CA ALA A 1 3.70 19.90 4.79
C ALA A 1 2.98 20.49 3.58
N LYS A 2 2.80 21.82 3.47
CA LYS A 2 2.00 22.44 2.39
C LYS A 2 2.51 22.20 0.97
N LEU A 3 3.84 22.26 0.74
CA LEU A 3 4.42 22.08 -0.60
C LEU A 3 4.08 20.72 -1.23
N VAL A 4 4.26 19.63 -0.47
CA VAL A 4 4.00 18.27 -0.97
C VAL A 4 2.50 18.07 -1.21
N GLN A 5 1.64 18.56 -0.32
CA GLN A 5 0.18 18.46 -0.52
C GLN A 5 -0.29 19.26 -1.73
N SER A 6 0.23 20.48 -1.95
CA SER A 6 -0.08 21.28 -3.14
C SER A 6 0.34 20.55 -4.40
N TRP A 7 1.57 20.03 -4.44
CA TRP A 7 2.05 19.27 -5.58
C TRP A 7 1.20 18.03 -5.86
N LEU A 8 0.84 17.25 -4.84
CA LEU A 8 -0.02 16.07 -5.00
C LEU A 8 -1.43 16.43 -5.48
N LYS A 9 -2.03 17.51 -4.95
CA LYS A 9 -3.33 18.01 -5.43
C LYS A 9 -3.30 18.41 -6.91
N GLU A 10 -2.18 18.95 -7.38
CA GLU A 10 -2.02 19.40 -8.76
C GLU A 10 -1.68 18.26 -9.74
N ASN A 11 -0.98 17.21 -9.26
CA ASN A 11 -0.37 16.20 -10.14
C ASN A 11 -0.95 14.79 -9.99
N VAL A 12 -1.70 14.50 -8.93
CA VAL A 12 -2.24 13.15 -8.65
C VAL A 12 -3.77 13.20 -8.66
N PRO A 13 -4.42 12.60 -9.67
CA PRO A 13 -5.87 12.51 -9.73
C PRO A 13 -6.44 11.81 -8.50
N ASN A 14 -7.57 12.30 -7.99
CA ASN A 14 -8.27 11.76 -6.82
C ASN A 14 -7.41 11.68 -5.54
N PHE A 15 -6.43 12.57 -5.39
CA PHE A 15 -5.64 12.68 -4.16
C PHE A 15 -6.53 12.98 -2.95
N TRP A 16 -6.48 12.10 -1.94
CA TRP A 16 -7.12 12.34 -0.66
C TRP A 16 -6.30 13.33 0.15
N ASP A 17 -6.88 14.50 0.40
CA ASP A 17 -6.23 15.47 1.24
C ASP A 17 -6.39 15.14 2.74
N LEU A 18 -5.77 15.97 3.59
CA LEU A 18 -5.77 15.75 5.03
C LEU A 18 -7.18 15.63 5.64
N ASN A 19 -8.19 16.26 5.04
CA ASN A 19 -9.55 16.21 5.56
C ASN A 19 -10.31 14.97 5.07
N THR A 20 -9.81 14.32 4.01
CA THR A 20 -10.41 13.13 3.41
C THR A 20 -9.89 11.86 4.07
N TRP A 21 -8.60 11.84 4.48
CA TRP A 21 -7.99 10.71 5.18
C TRP A 21 -8.24 10.79 6.69
N PRO A 22 -9.02 9.89 7.31
CA PRO A 22 -9.24 9.92 8.75
C PRO A 22 -7.96 9.53 9.52
N PRO A 23 -7.70 10.16 10.68
CA PRO A 23 -6.63 9.71 11.57
C PRO A 23 -6.83 8.24 11.98
N TYR A 24 -5.73 7.48 12.04
CA TYR A 24 -5.72 6.08 12.50
C TYR A 24 -6.56 5.09 11.66
N SER A 25 -6.61 5.28 10.33
CA SER A 25 -7.33 4.38 9.42
C SER A 25 -6.42 3.48 8.56
N PRO A 26 -5.69 2.51 9.15
CA PRO A 26 -4.93 1.53 8.38
C PRO A 26 -5.85 0.59 7.56
N ASP A 27 -7.12 0.50 7.91
CA ASP A 27 -8.16 -0.22 7.19
C ASP A 27 -8.48 0.42 5.83
N LEU A 28 -8.23 1.71 5.64
CA LEU A 28 -8.48 2.40 4.37
C LEU A 28 -7.31 2.32 3.40
N HIS A 29 -6.13 1.85 3.83
CA HIS A 29 -4.94 1.81 3.00
C HIS A 29 -4.64 0.38 2.53
N PRO A 30 -4.75 0.06 1.23
CA PRO A 30 -4.49 -1.27 0.70
C PRO A 30 -3.10 -1.83 1.04
N CYS A 31 -2.10 -0.98 1.24
CA CYS A 31 -0.80 -1.46 1.66
C CYS A 31 -0.83 -1.96 3.12
N ASP A 32 -1.56 -1.28 4.00
CA ASP A 32 -1.55 -1.57 5.42
C ASP A 32 -2.35 -2.81 5.78
N TYR A 33 -3.54 -3.00 5.22
CA TYR A 33 -4.36 -4.19 5.54
C TYR A 33 -4.05 -5.42 4.66
N CYS A 34 -3.28 -5.28 3.57
CA CYS A 34 -3.02 -6.39 2.64
C CYS A 34 -1.52 -6.56 2.30
N LEU A 35 -0.88 -5.54 1.74
CA LEU A 35 0.48 -5.68 1.20
C LEU A 35 1.51 -6.02 2.28
N TRP A 36 1.52 -5.30 3.40
CA TRP A 36 2.54 -5.48 4.42
C TRP A 36 2.47 -6.84 5.10
N GLY A 37 1.27 -7.36 5.36
CA GLY A 37 1.10 -8.72 5.88
C GLY A 37 1.66 -9.79 4.93
N LYS A 38 1.58 -9.57 3.62
CA LYS A 38 2.17 -10.49 2.61
C LYS A 38 3.69 -10.40 2.54
N LEU A 39 4.25 -9.23 2.81
CA LEU A 39 5.71 -9.00 2.80
C LEU A 39 6.38 -9.30 4.15
N GLU A 40 5.62 -9.68 5.18
CA GLU A 40 6.17 -10.03 6.49
C GLU A 40 7.18 -11.19 6.40
N SER A 41 7.00 -12.12 5.45
CA SER A 41 7.95 -13.19 5.15
C SER A 41 9.33 -12.69 4.68
N CYS A 42 9.41 -11.47 4.12
CA CYS A 42 10.66 -10.83 3.73
C CYS A 42 11.39 -10.18 4.90
N ALA A 43 10.74 -9.99 6.06
CA ALA A 43 11.28 -9.29 7.23
C ALA A 43 12.26 -10.17 8.05
N ILE A 44 13.15 -10.85 7.35
CA ILE A 44 14.23 -11.66 7.90
C ILE A 44 15.58 -10.95 7.73
N HIS A 45 16.63 -11.46 8.35
CA HIS A 45 17.97 -10.94 8.12
C HIS A 45 18.40 -11.16 6.65
N HIS A 46 19.00 -10.13 6.06
CA HIS A 46 19.55 -10.13 4.71
C HIS A 46 21.00 -9.66 4.76
N ASN A 47 21.87 -10.35 4.03
CA ASN A 47 23.30 -10.03 4.00
C ASN A 47 23.59 -8.68 3.32
N ASN A 48 22.68 -8.21 2.46
CA ASN A 48 22.80 -6.92 1.80
C ASN A 48 21.45 -6.42 1.26
N VAL A 49 21.43 -5.16 0.82
CA VAL A 49 20.23 -4.52 0.25
C VAL A 49 19.76 -5.20 -1.04
N ALA A 50 20.67 -5.80 -1.82
CA ALA A 50 20.29 -6.47 -3.06
C ALA A 50 19.49 -7.75 -2.78
N SER A 51 19.86 -8.55 -1.78
CA SER A 51 19.10 -9.74 -1.37
C SER A 51 17.74 -9.37 -0.79
N LEU A 52 17.65 -8.29 -0.01
CA LEU A 52 16.37 -7.76 0.47
C LEU A 52 15.45 -7.35 -0.69
N LYS A 53 15.97 -6.57 -1.66
CA LYS A 53 15.21 -6.15 -2.85
C LYS A 53 14.75 -7.36 -3.68
N ALA A 54 15.59 -8.38 -3.83
CA ALA A 54 15.24 -9.59 -4.56
C ALA A 54 14.11 -10.38 -3.86
N SER A 55 14.19 -10.51 -2.53
CA SER A 55 13.15 -11.16 -1.72
C SER A 55 11.80 -10.44 -1.83
N ILE A 56 11.79 -9.11 -1.66
CA ILE A 56 10.57 -8.30 -1.80
C ILE A 56 9.98 -8.46 -3.21
N LYS A 57 10.79 -8.35 -4.27
CA LYS A 57 10.31 -8.53 -5.65
C LYS A 57 9.72 -9.92 -5.87
N SER A 58 10.35 -10.96 -5.32
CA SER A 58 9.87 -12.33 -5.42
C SER A 58 8.49 -12.50 -4.76
N GLU A 59 8.30 -11.99 -3.54
CA GLU A 59 6.98 -12.04 -2.88
C GLU A 59 5.93 -11.20 -3.58
N LEU A 60 6.29 -10.00 -4.06
CA LEU A 60 5.38 -9.17 -4.85
C LEU A 60 4.92 -9.87 -6.14
N ASN A 61 5.80 -10.62 -6.82
CA ASN A 61 5.44 -11.38 -8.02
C ASN A 61 4.50 -12.56 -7.75
N LYS A 62 4.38 -13.00 -6.48
CA LYS A 62 3.41 -14.03 -6.09
C LYS A 62 2.01 -13.46 -5.84
N LEU A 63 1.87 -12.13 -5.79
CA LEU A 63 0.58 -11.50 -5.59
C LEU A 63 -0.26 -11.65 -6.86
N ASP A 64 -1.42 -12.28 -6.71
CA ASP A 64 -2.42 -12.36 -7.77
C ASP A 64 -2.95 -10.93 -8.08
N PRO A 65 -2.89 -10.46 -9.33
CA PRO A 65 -3.48 -9.18 -9.74
C PRO A 65 -4.95 -9.03 -9.32
N ALA A 66 -5.72 -10.11 -9.25
CA ALA A 66 -7.10 -10.06 -8.77
C ALA A 66 -7.19 -9.70 -7.28
N GLN A 67 -6.28 -10.21 -6.44
CA GLN A 67 -6.19 -9.85 -5.03
C GLN A 67 -5.83 -8.37 -4.86
N VAL A 68 -4.87 -7.87 -5.66
CA VAL A 68 -4.47 -6.45 -5.64
C VAL A 68 -5.61 -5.55 -6.11
N SER A 69 -6.33 -5.94 -7.18
CA SER A 69 -7.49 -5.20 -7.67
C SER A 69 -8.63 -5.17 -6.64
N THR A 70 -8.86 -6.27 -5.93
CA THR A 70 -9.89 -6.37 -4.89
C THR A 70 -9.58 -5.49 -3.68
N ALA A 71 -8.30 -5.43 -3.28
CA ALA A 71 -7.82 -4.50 -2.26
C ALA A 71 -7.99 -3.04 -2.73
N TRP A 72 -7.52 -2.70 -3.92
CA TRP A 72 -7.64 -1.35 -4.45
C TRP A 72 -9.09 -0.84 -4.53
N LYS A 73 -10.05 -1.72 -4.84
CA LYS A 73 -11.48 -1.38 -4.93
C LYS A 73 -12.18 -1.28 -3.57
N GLY A 74 -11.50 -1.47 -2.44
CA GLY A 74 -12.09 -1.41 -1.09
C GLY A 74 -12.97 -2.63 -0.73
N SER A 75 -13.29 -3.48 -1.71
CA SER A 75 -14.07 -4.72 -1.55
C SER A 75 -13.41 -5.78 -0.68
N TYR A 76 -12.11 -5.66 -0.39
CA TYR A 76 -11.36 -6.63 0.43
C TYR A 76 -11.82 -6.68 1.89
N LEU A 77 -12.43 -5.60 2.40
CA LEU A 77 -12.98 -5.54 3.76
C LEU A 77 -14.49 -5.76 3.80
N GLY A 78 -15.15 -6.00 2.66
CA GLY A 78 -16.59 -6.22 2.59
C GLY A 78 -17.45 -5.03 3.05
N ARG A 79 -16.91 -3.79 3.01
CA ARG A 79 -17.64 -2.58 3.42
C ARG A 79 -17.99 -1.69 2.21
N PRO A 80 -19.21 -1.10 2.18
CA PRO A 80 -19.57 -0.12 1.18
C PRO A 80 -18.96 1.22 1.62
N TYR A 81 -17.97 1.73 0.90
CA TYR A 81 -17.57 3.13 0.94
C TYR A 81 -18.05 3.81 -0.33
#